data_AF-A0A970NC92-F1
#
_entry.id   AF-A0A970NC92-F1
#
_cell.length_a   1.000
_cell.length_b   1.000
_cell.length_c   1.000
_cell.angle_alpha   90.00
_cell.angle_beta   90.00
_cell.angle_gamma   90.00
#
_symmetry.space_group_name_H-M   'P 1'
#
loop_
_entity.id
_entity.type
_entity.pdbx_description
1 polymer ?
#
loop_
_entity_poly.entity_id
_entity_poly.type
_entity_poly.pdbx_seq_one_letter_code
_entity_poly.pdbx_strand_id
1 'polypeptide(L)'
;MKIVDFAIKRPVTMIIAVAVVLILGIFTWSKLVVDLFPEMKLPIAAVVTTYPGTGPEEVESRVTELVEGAVNTVGGIESLESVSSAGSSMVIASFSWGTDIDNAVIEMREQLSLIEGFLPEGAEAPMVIKMDPNMMPIMQVGLEGGDKITLGQLQAMAEDKIKPRLERIPDVAQVTITGGLEREVKVEGDPVRLENYGITLSQVNQVLQMENFNYSTGKVSLEQRQYFVRTLQQ
;
A
#
# COMPACT_ATOMS: atom_id res chain seq x y z
N MET A 1 -13.95 -35.68 -49.15
CA MET A 1 -12.62 -36.26 -48.87
C MET A 1 -11.46 -35.58 -49.64
N LYS A 2 -11.57 -34.31 -50.06
CA LYS A 2 -10.51 -33.66 -50.86
C LYS A 2 -9.22 -33.35 -50.08
N ILE A 3 -9.29 -33.17 -48.75
CA ILE A 3 -8.14 -32.84 -47.90
C ILE A 3 -7.20 -34.06 -47.75
N VAL A 4 -7.78 -35.25 -47.58
CA VAL A 4 -7.02 -36.51 -47.46
C VAL A 4 -6.36 -36.85 -48.80
N ASP A 5 -7.10 -36.76 -49.90
CA ASP A 5 -6.56 -37.01 -51.25
C ASP A 5 -5.45 -36.01 -51.62
N PHE A 6 -5.56 -34.75 -51.18
CA PHE A 6 -4.53 -33.73 -51.40
C PHE A 6 -3.27 -34.00 -50.58
N ALA A 7 -3.42 -34.39 -49.31
CA ALA A 7 -2.30 -34.72 -48.43
C ALA A 7 -1.52 -35.95 -48.93
N ILE A 8 -2.21 -36.98 -49.43
CA ILE A 8 -1.57 -38.20 -49.97
C ILE A 8 -0.87 -37.94 -51.31
N LYS A 9 -1.45 -37.11 -52.19
CA LYS A 9 -0.88 -36.81 -53.51
C LYS A 9 0.33 -35.86 -53.48
N ARG A 10 0.54 -35.12 -52.37
CA ARG A 10 1.66 -34.16 -52.21
C ARG A 10 2.43 -34.36 -50.90
N PRO A 11 3.15 -35.49 -50.73
CA PRO A 11 3.84 -35.82 -49.49
C PRO A 11 4.93 -34.80 -49.11
N VAL A 12 5.66 -34.26 -50.09
CA VAL A 12 6.70 -33.24 -49.84
C VAL A 12 6.10 -31.94 -49.30
N THR A 13 4.96 -31.49 -49.83
CA THR A 13 4.27 -30.29 -49.34
C THR A 13 3.80 -30.48 -47.90
N MET A 14 3.29 -31.66 -47.55
CA MET A 14 2.88 -31.98 -46.19
C MET A 14 4.07 -32.01 -45.21
N ILE A 15 5.21 -32.59 -45.61
CA ILE A 15 6.43 -32.60 -44.78
C ILE A 15 6.90 -31.17 -44.50
N ILE A 16 6.93 -30.30 -45.52
CA ILE A 16 7.31 -28.90 -45.36
C ILE A 16 6.32 -28.16 -44.45
N ALA A 17 5.02 -28.36 -44.64
CA ALA A 17 4.00 -27.74 -43.80
C ALA A 17 4.14 -28.14 -42.32
N VAL A 18 4.36 -29.43 -42.04
CA VAL A 18 4.60 -29.93 -40.68
C VAL A 18 5.91 -29.37 -40.12
N ALA A 19 6.97 -29.32 -40.92
CA ALA A 19 8.26 -28.75 -40.50
C ALA A 19 8.13 -27.26 -40.13
N VAL A 20 7.37 -26.48 -40.92
CA VAL A 20 7.09 -25.07 -40.61
C VAL A 20 6.31 -24.94 -39.30
N VAL A 21 5.27 -25.75 -39.09
CA VAL A 21 4.50 -25.74 -37.83
C VAL A 21 5.37 -26.13 -36.64
N LEU A 22 6.27 -27.12 -36.78
CA LEU A 22 7.20 -27.51 -35.73
C LEU A 22 8.20 -26.41 -35.39
N ILE A 23 8.78 -25.74 -36.40
CA ILE A 23 9.71 -24.62 -36.19
C ILE A 23 8.99 -23.46 -35.49
N LEU A 24 7.78 -23.10 -35.93
CA LEU A 24 6.97 -22.08 -35.29
C LEU A 24 6.56 -22.48 -33.87
N GLY A 25 6.23 -23.75 -33.65
CA GLY A 25 5.90 -24.31 -32.34
C GLY A 25 7.07 -24.19 -31.36
N ILE A 26 8.28 -24.60 -31.76
CA ILE A 26 9.50 -24.51 -30.94
C ILE A 26 9.84 -23.04 -30.65
N PHE A 27 9.70 -22.15 -31.65
CA PHE A 27 9.96 -20.72 -31.48
C PHE A 27 8.95 -20.04 -30.55
N THR A 28 7.69 -20.46 -30.58
CA THR A 28 6.65 -19.90 -29.71
C THR A 28 6.76 -20.45 -28.28
N TRP A 29 7.12 -21.73 -28.14
CA TRP A 29 7.33 -22.39 -26.85
C TRP A 29 8.40 -21.67 -26.02
N SER A 30 9.50 -21.24 -26.63
CA SER A 30 10.58 -20.53 -25.93
C SER A 30 10.21 -19.11 -25.50
N LYS A 31 9.11 -18.55 -26.01
CA LYS A 31 8.62 -17.21 -25.68
C LYS A 31 7.40 -17.21 -24.76
N LEU A 32 6.91 -18.38 -24.37
CA LEU A 32 5.71 -18.49 -23.55
C LEU A 32 6.07 -18.08 -22.12
N VAL A 33 5.43 -17.01 -21.64
CA VAL A 33 5.61 -16.52 -20.27
C VAL A 33 4.98 -17.53 -19.32
N VAL A 34 5.75 -17.99 -18.35
CA VAL A 34 5.26 -18.89 -17.30
C VAL A 34 4.90 -18.03 -16.12
N ASP A 35 3.61 -18.01 -15.78
CA ASP A 35 3.11 -17.37 -14.57
C ASP A 35 2.75 -18.44 -13.53
N LEU A 36 2.94 -18.11 -12.25
CA LEU A 36 2.62 -19.00 -11.13
C LEU A 36 1.10 -19.10 -10.93
N PHE A 37 0.38 -18.03 -11.23
CA PHE A 37 -1.07 -17.96 -11.18
C PHE A 37 -1.64 -17.47 -12.52
N PRO A 38 -2.82 -17.95 -12.93
CA PRO A 38 -3.53 -17.29 -14.01
C PRO A 38 -3.93 -15.87 -13.58
N GLU A 39 -4.17 -14.96 -14.53
CA GLU A 39 -4.73 -13.64 -14.22
C GLU A 39 -6.09 -13.81 -13.51
N MET A 40 -6.07 -13.67 -12.18
CA MET A 40 -7.26 -13.76 -11.33
C MET A 40 -7.55 -12.40 -10.71
N LYS A 41 -8.69 -11.82 -11.07
CA LYS A 41 -9.24 -10.67 -10.35
C LYS A 41 -10.12 -11.20 -9.23
N LEU A 42 -9.55 -11.35 -8.04
CA LEU A 42 -10.31 -11.75 -6.86
C LEU A 42 -11.31 -10.63 -6.53
N PRO A 43 -12.62 -10.93 -6.44
CA PRO A 43 -13.62 -9.91 -6.22
C PRO A 43 -13.71 -9.55 -4.73
N ILE A 44 -12.61 -9.09 -4.13
CA ILE A 44 -12.51 -8.82 -2.69
C ILE A 44 -11.87 -7.45 -2.46
N ALA A 45 -12.48 -6.65 -1.59
CA ALA A 45 -11.91 -5.41 -1.08
C ALA A 45 -11.97 -5.39 0.45
N ALA A 46 -10.97 -4.80 1.09
CA ALA A 46 -10.91 -4.61 2.52
C ALA A 46 -10.91 -3.11 2.84
N VAL A 47 -11.62 -2.72 3.89
CA VAL A 47 -11.58 -1.39 4.48
C VAL A 47 -10.89 -1.51 5.82
N VAL A 48 -9.82 -0.76 6.02
CA VAL A 48 -9.08 -0.73 7.28
C VAL A 48 -9.21 0.66 7.89
N THR A 49 -9.63 0.71 9.15
CA THR A 49 -9.77 1.95 9.91
C THR A 49 -9.01 1.82 11.23
N THR A 50 -8.13 2.77 11.52
CA THR A 50 -7.36 2.81 12.76
C THR A 50 -8.05 3.71 13.76
N TYR A 51 -8.23 3.25 15.00
CA TYR A 51 -8.73 4.06 16.11
C TYR A 51 -7.91 3.78 17.37
N PRO A 52 -6.71 4.37 17.49
CA PRO A 52 -5.71 3.96 18.46
C PRO A 52 -6.14 4.24 19.90
N GLY A 53 -5.76 3.35 20.82
CA GLY A 53 -6.03 3.51 22.26
C GLY A 53 -7.42 3.06 22.73
N THR A 54 -8.20 2.43 21.85
CA THR A 54 -9.59 2.03 22.10
C THR A 54 -9.74 0.50 22.20
N GLY A 55 -10.66 0.04 23.06
CA GLY A 55 -11.00 -1.39 23.21
C GLY A 55 -11.82 -1.96 22.05
N PRO A 56 -11.81 -3.29 21.83
CA PRO A 56 -12.49 -3.93 20.69
C PRO A 56 -13.99 -3.61 20.59
N GLU A 57 -14.72 -3.62 21.71
CA GLU A 57 -16.17 -3.39 21.75
C GLU A 57 -16.54 -1.93 21.40
N GLU A 58 -15.68 -0.99 21.76
CA GLU A 58 -15.87 0.42 21.40
C GLU A 58 -15.50 0.66 19.93
N VAL A 59 -14.46 -0.01 19.41
CA VAL A 59 -14.16 -0.01 17.96
C VAL A 59 -15.33 -0.58 17.16
N GLU A 60 -15.92 -1.69 17.61
CA GLU A 60 -17.07 -2.32 16.95
C GLU A 60 -18.24 -1.35 16.83
N SER A 61 -18.71 -0.82 17.96
CA SER A 61 -19.89 0.04 18.02
C SER A 61 -19.69 1.45 17.46
N ARG A 62 -18.48 2.01 17.50
CA ARG A 62 -18.20 3.40 17.09
C ARG A 62 -17.59 3.52 15.70
N VAL A 63 -16.96 2.46 15.19
CA VAL A 63 -16.24 2.49 13.90
C VAL A 63 -16.77 1.41 12.98
N THR A 64 -16.70 0.14 13.39
CA THR A 64 -17.03 -1.00 12.52
C THR A 64 -18.47 -0.95 12.03
N GLU A 65 -19.46 -0.74 12.90
CA GLU A 65 -20.87 -0.67 12.52
C GLU A 65 -21.16 0.45 11.50
N LEU A 66 -20.51 1.62 11.66
CA LEU A 66 -20.66 2.75 10.74
C LEU A 66 -20.05 2.42 9.37
N VAL A 67 -18.84 1.87 9.37
CA VAL A 67 -18.12 1.47 8.14
C VAL A 67 -18.86 0.36 7.42
N GLU A 68 -19.32 -0.67 8.13
CA GLU A 68 -20.12 -1.77 7.60
C GLU A 68 -21.41 -1.23 6.96
N GLY A 69 -22.13 -0.36 7.67
CA GLY A 69 -23.36 0.25 7.17
C GLY A 69 -23.17 1.04 5.89
N ALA A 70 -22.06 1.80 5.77
CA ALA A 70 -21.73 2.53 4.55
C ALA A 70 -21.36 1.59 3.40
N VAL A 71 -20.49 0.60 3.65
CA VAL A 71 -20.02 -0.34 2.64
C VAL A 71 -21.15 -1.21 2.11
N ASN A 72 -22.11 -1.62 2.96
CA ASN A 72 -23.24 -2.44 2.58
C ASN A 72 -24.21 -1.75 1.60
N THR A 73 -24.07 -0.44 1.36
CA THR A 73 -24.85 0.27 0.34
C THR A 73 -24.31 0.08 -1.09
N VAL A 74 -23.08 -0.41 -1.22
CA VAL A 74 -22.40 -0.61 -2.51
C VAL A 74 -22.98 -1.84 -3.21
N GLY A 75 -23.29 -1.68 -4.50
CA GLY A 75 -23.87 -2.75 -5.31
C GLY A 75 -22.91 -3.91 -5.55
N GLY A 76 -23.44 -5.14 -5.58
CA GLY A 76 -22.70 -6.33 -6.01
C GLY A 76 -21.90 -7.03 -4.90
N ILE A 77 -22.06 -6.63 -3.64
CA ILE A 77 -21.53 -7.35 -2.48
C ILE A 77 -22.32 -8.66 -2.29
N GLU A 78 -21.61 -9.78 -2.21
CA GLU A 78 -22.14 -11.12 -1.92
C GLU A 78 -22.04 -11.45 -0.43
N SER A 79 -20.93 -11.08 0.22
CA SER A 79 -20.76 -11.21 1.66
C SER A 79 -19.91 -10.09 2.25
N LEU A 80 -20.18 -9.77 3.51
CA LEU A 80 -19.46 -8.76 4.28
C LEU A 80 -19.05 -9.40 5.61
N GLU A 81 -17.76 -9.38 5.91
CA GLU A 81 -17.20 -9.88 7.17
C GLU A 81 -16.41 -8.76 7.84
N SER A 82 -16.55 -8.61 9.15
CA SER A 82 -15.85 -7.57 9.90
C SER A 82 -15.11 -8.16 11.10
N VAL A 83 -13.91 -7.64 11.34
CA VAL A 83 -13.06 -8.00 12.48
C VAL A 83 -12.68 -6.72 13.20
N SER A 84 -13.18 -6.59 14.43
CA SER A 84 -12.82 -5.50 15.34
C SER A 84 -11.76 -5.98 16.31
N SER A 85 -10.70 -5.20 16.49
CA SER A 85 -9.60 -5.47 17.42
C SER A 85 -9.24 -4.18 18.16
N ALA A 86 -8.47 -4.31 19.24
CA ALA A 86 -8.02 -3.14 19.99
C ALA A 86 -7.20 -2.22 19.07
N GLY A 87 -7.68 -0.99 18.88
CA GLY A 87 -7.02 0.00 18.02
C GLY A 87 -7.36 -0.07 16.53
N SER A 88 -8.08 -1.09 16.04
CA SER A 88 -8.31 -1.26 14.59
C SER A 88 -9.59 -2.00 14.22
N SER A 89 -10.18 -1.58 13.10
CA SER A 89 -11.34 -2.20 12.46
C SER A 89 -10.97 -2.63 11.04
N MET A 90 -11.33 -3.85 10.67
CA MET A 90 -11.16 -4.39 9.32
C MET A 90 -12.50 -4.93 8.81
N VAL A 91 -12.97 -4.41 7.69
CA VAL A 91 -14.20 -4.86 7.01
C VAL A 91 -13.83 -5.42 5.64
N ILE A 92 -14.16 -6.67 5.40
CA ILE A 92 -13.86 -7.41 4.17
C ILE A 92 -15.15 -7.60 3.38
N ALA A 93 -15.23 -6.96 2.22
CA ALA A 93 -16.33 -7.07 1.28
C ALA A 93 -15.95 -8.04 0.14
N SER A 94 -16.71 -9.12 0.00
CA SER A 94 -16.62 -10.04 -1.13
C SER A 94 -17.73 -9.73 -2.11
N PHE A 95 -17.39 -9.56 -3.37
CA PHE A 95 -18.29 -9.24 -4.47
C PHE A 95 -18.57 -10.46 -5.34
N SER A 96 -19.69 -10.44 -6.04
CA SER A 96 -20.02 -11.49 -7.01
C SER A 96 -19.01 -11.53 -8.17
N TRP A 97 -18.73 -12.73 -8.68
CA TRP A 97 -17.86 -12.92 -9.85
C TRP A 97 -18.34 -12.12 -11.07
N GLY A 98 -17.40 -11.44 -11.75
CA GLY A 98 -17.69 -10.59 -12.90
C GLY A 98 -17.99 -9.13 -12.55
N THR A 99 -18.05 -8.78 -11.26
CA THR A 99 -18.12 -7.39 -10.79
C THR A 99 -16.84 -6.64 -11.13
N ASP A 100 -16.97 -5.39 -11.58
CA ASP A 100 -15.83 -4.49 -11.75
C ASP A 100 -15.40 -3.94 -10.39
N ILE A 101 -14.36 -4.54 -9.83
CA ILE A 101 -13.82 -4.18 -8.52
C ILE A 101 -13.22 -2.77 -8.52
N ASP A 102 -12.73 -2.28 -9.65
CA ASP A 102 -12.18 -0.93 -9.69
C ASP A 102 -13.29 0.10 -9.50
N ASN A 103 -14.47 -0.12 -10.11
CA ASN A 103 -15.66 0.71 -9.87
C ASN A 103 -16.21 0.53 -8.46
N ALA A 104 -16.28 -0.71 -7.96
CA ALA A 104 -16.78 -0.98 -6.61
C ALA A 104 -15.92 -0.31 -5.53
N VAL A 105 -14.59 -0.30 -5.68
CA VAL A 105 -13.67 0.41 -4.78
C VAL A 105 -13.88 1.91 -4.82
N ILE A 106 -14.17 2.49 -5.99
CA ILE A 106 -14.50 3.92 -6.11
C ILE A 106 -15.79 4.22 -5.36
N GLU A 107 -16.85 3.43 -5.59
CA GLU A 107 -18.13 3.59 -4.90
C GLU A 107 -18.00 3.42 -3.39
N MET A 108 -17.24 2.43 -2.92
CA MET A 108 -16.91 2.25 -1.50
C MET A 108 -16.23 3.50 -0.92
N ARG A 109 -15.24 4.07 -1.60
CA ARG A 109 -14.56 5.30 -1.15
C ARG A 109 -15.52 6.48 -1.07
N GLU A 110 -16.42 6.62 -2.03
CA GLU A 110 -17.45 7.66 -2.02
C GLU A 110 -18.38 7.51 -0.81
N GLN A 111 -18.87 6.29 -0.53
CA GLN A 111 -19.72 6.03 0.64
C GLN A 111 -18.97 6.26 1.97
N LEU A 112 -17.71 5.83 2.05
CA LEU A 112 -16.89 6.04 3.25
C LEU A 112 -16.62 7.53 3.49
N SER A 113 -16.41 8.31 2.43
CA SER A 113 -16.20 9.76 2.53
C SER A 113 -17.42 10.49 3.14
N LEU A 114 -18.64 9.94 2.99
CA LEU A 114 -19.85 10.52 3.59
C LEU A 114 -19.91 10.29 5.11
N ILE A 115 -19.30 9.20 5.59
CA ILE A 115 -19.30 8.86 7.02
C ILE A 115 -18.05 9.34 7.76
N GLU A 116 -17.01 9.80 7.07
CA GLU A 116 -15.78 10.30 7.68
C GLU A 116 -16.05 11.35 8.77
N GLY A 117 -17.01 12.25 8.56
CA GLY A 117 -17.39 13.27 9.55
C GLY A 117 -18.19 12.75 10.75
N PHE A 118 -18.66 11.50 10.71
CA PHE A 118 -19.38 10.85 11.81
C PHE A 118 -18.49 9.92 12.64
N LEU A 119 -17.24 9.68 12.19
CA LEU A 119 -16.25 8.93 12.95
C LEU A 119 -15.85 9.69 14.23
N PRO A 120 -15.51 8.99 15.31
CA PRO A 120 -15.08 9.61 16.56
C PRO A 120 -13.77 10.39 16.40
N GLU A 121 -13.59 11.43 17.21
CA GLU A 121 -12.33 12.19 17.25
C GLU A 121 -11.16 11.27 17.59
N GLY A 122 -10.15 11.24 16.71
CA GLY A 122 -8.98 10.38 16.85
C GLY A 122 -9.02 9.10 16.01
N ALA A 123 -10.14 8.77 15.36
CA ALA A 123 -10.15 7.76 14.31
C ALA A 123 -9.51 8.31 13.02
N GLU A 124 -8.68 7.49 12.37
CA GLU A 124 -8.13 7.79 11.06
C GLU A 124 -9.17 7.58 9.96
N ALA A 125 -8.97 8.21 8.81
CA ALA A 125 -9.84 8.01 7.66
C ALA A 125 -9.81 6.53 7.19
N PRO A 126 -10.96 5.91 6.88
CA PRO A 126 -11.02 4.54 6.40
C PRO A 126 -10.26 4.37 5.08
N MET A 127 -9.36 3.40 5.03
CA MET A 127 -8.56 3.11 3.84
C MET A 127 -9.12 1.88 3.11
N VAL A 128 -9.49 2.06 1.84
CA VAL A 128 -9.94 0.95 0.97
C VAL A 128 -8.75 0.32 0.24
N ILE A 129 -8.52 -0.95 0.52
CA ILE A 129 -7.47 -1.81 -0.03
C ILE A 129 -8.12 -2.87 -0.93
N LYS A 130 -7.72 -2.90 -2.20
CA LYS A 130 -8.12 -3.96 -3.11
C LYS A 130 -7.26 -5.20 -2.88
N MET A 131 -7.86 -6.38 -2.76
CA MET A 131 -7.11 -7.63 -2.70
C MET A 131 -6.61 -7.99 -4.10
N ASP A 132 -5.33 -7.76 -4.35
CA ASP A 132 -4.68 -8.13 -5.60
C ASP A 132 -3.62 -9.21 -5.32
N PRO A 133 -3.74 -10.43 -5.90
CA PRO A 133 -2.72 -11.46 -5.80
C PRO A 133 -1.33 -10.99 -6.25
N ASN A 134 -1.24 -10.01 -7.14
CA ASN A 134 0.03 -9.42 -7.59
C ASN A 134 0.73 -8.60 -6.52
N MET A 135 0.03 -8.19 -5.45
CA MET A 135 0.64 -7.54 -4.30
C MET A 135 1.33 -8.54 -3.36
N MET A 136 1.16 -9.85 -3.57
CA MET A 136 1.88 -10.84 -2.78
C MET A 136 3.39 -10.76 -3.06
N PRO A 137 4.23 -10.72 -2.02
CA PRO A 137 5.67 -10.59 -2.19
C PRO A 137 6.24 -11.84 -2.88
N ILE A 138 6.91 -11.64 -4.01
CA ILE A 138 7.60 -12.71 -4.75
C ILE A 138 8.90 -13.16 -4.06
N MET A 139 9.48 -12.32 -3.20
CA MET A 139 10.71 -12.58 -2.47
C MET A 139 10.65 -11.91 -1.11
N GLN A 140 11.04 -12.66 -0.07
CA GLN A 140 11.24 -12.13 1.27
C GLN A 140 12.71 -12.31 1.66
N VAL A 141 13.33 -11.25 2.18
CA VAL A 141 14.74 -11.24 2.57
C VAL A 141 14.84 -10.78 4.01
N GLY A 142 15.44 -11.61 4.86
CA GLY A 142 15.81 -11.23 6.21
C GLY A 142 17.15 -10.50 6.21
N LEU A 143 17.24 -9.37 6.91
CA LEU A 143 18.51 -8.67 7.15
C LEU A 143 19.01 -9.02 8.54
N GLU A 144 20.27 -9.41 8.64
CA GLU A 144 20.95 -9.70 9.91
C GLU A 144 22.26 -8.91 9.98
N GLY A 145 22.48 -8.24 11.12
CA GLY A 145 23.63 -7.35 11.35
C GLY A 145 24.73 -7.93 12.24
N GLY A 146 24.53 -9.12 12.81
CA GLY A 146 25.37 -9.67 13.88
C GLY A 146 25.51 -8.73 15.07
N ASP A 147 26.56 -8.91 15.89
CA ASP A 147 26.77 -8.11 17.11
C ASP A 147 27.29 -6.69 16.86
N LYS A 148 27.68 -6.35 15.63
CA LYS A 148 28.39 -5.10 15.31
C LYS A 148 27.50 -4.00 14.73
N ILE A 149 26.29 -4.32 14.28
CA ILE A 149 25.37 -3.38 13.64
C ILE A 149 24.11 -3.32 14.48
N THR A 150 23.74 -2.12 14.92
CA THR A 150 22.49 -1.93 15.67
C THR A 150 21.29 -2.05 14.73
N LEU A 151 20.13 -2.42 15.26
CA LEU A 151 18.88 -2.53 14.48
C LEU A 151 18.55 -1.21 13.74
N GLY A 152 18.78 -0.05 14.37
CA GLY A 152 18.56 1.24 13.71
C GLY A 152 19.52 1.50 12.54
N GLN A 153 20.79 1.07 12.65
CA GLN A 153 21.73 1.16 11.52
C GLN A 153 21.37 0.18 10.40
N LEU A 154 20.87 -1.00 10.75
CA LEU A 154 20.39 -1.99 9.79
C LEU A 154 19.17 -1.47 9.02
N GLN A 155 18.23 -0.82 9.71
CA GLN A 155 17.06 -0.20 9.09
C GLN A 155 17.45 0.97 8.19
N ALA A 156 18.31 1.88 8.64
CA ALA A 156 18.81 2.96 7.79
C ALA A 156 19.50 2.40 6.52
N MET A 157 20.26 1.30 6.65
CA MET A 157 20.85 0.62 5.49
C MET A 157 19.77 0.01 4.57
N ALA A 158 18.72 -0.57 5.14
CA ALA A 158 17.59 -1.12 4.39
C ALA A 158 16.87 -0.02 3.59
N GLU A 159 16.55 1.10 4.22
CA GLU A 159 15.80 2.23 3.66
C GLU A 159 16.62 3.06 2.67
N ASP A 160 17.86 3.42 3.01
CA ASP A 160 18.64 4.37 2.22
C ASP A 160 19.44 3.71 1.10
N LYS A 161 19.76 2.40 1.23
CA LYS A 161 20.63 1.70 0.28
C LYS A 161 19.98 0.51 -0.39
N ILE A 162 19.35 -0.39 0.36
CA ILE A 162 18.86 -1.66 -0.19
C ILE A 162 17.57 -1.44 -0.98
N LYS A 163 16.56 -0.83 -0.36
CA LYS A 163 15.27 -0.55 -0.98
C LYS A 163 15.41 0.23 -2.30
N PRO A 164 16.14 1.36 -2.38
CA PRO A 164 16.26 2.12 -3.63
C PRO A 164 17.05 1.39 -4.71
N ARG A 165 17.91 0.42 -4.35
CA ARG A 165 18.63 -0.40 -5.33
C ARG A 165 17.74 -1.49 -5.92
N LEU A 166 16.89 -2.09 -5.10
CA LEU A 166 15.94 -3.11 -5.56
C LEU A 166 14.82 -2.49 -6.39
N GLU A 167 14.27 -1.34 -5.98
CA GLU A 167 13.25 -0.60 -6.74
C GLU A 167 13.76 -0.07 -8.10
N ARG A 168 15.08 0.00 -8.30
CA ARG A 168 15.68 0.37 -9.60
C ARG A 168 15.74 -0.77 -10.60
N ILE A 169 15.53 -2.01 -10.17
CA ILE A 169 15.52 -3.16 -11.07
C ILE A 169 14.25 -3.07 -11.93
N PRO A 170 14.35 -3.22 -13.27
CA PRO A 170 13.16 -3.27 -14.12
C PRO A 170 12.15 -4.30 -13.60
N ASP A 171 10.87 -3.95 -13.68
CA ASP A 171 9.73 -4.79 -13.27
C ASP A 171 9.54 -4.97 -11.75
N VAL A 172 10.31 -4.27 -10.90
CA VAL A 172 10.03 -4.20 -9.46
C VAL A 172 9.06 -3.05 -9.16
N ALA A 173 7.84 -3.38 -8.76
CA ALA A 173 6.80 -2.39 -8.45
C ALA A 173 6.98 -1.71 -7.09
N GLN A 174 7.29 -2.49 -6.04
CA GLN A 174 7.40 -1.98 -4.67
C GLN A 174 8.30 -2.88 -3.83
N VAL A 175 9.07 -2.26 -2.92
CA VAL A 175 9.81 -2.97 -1.87
C VAL A 175 9.34 -2.46 -0.51
N THR A 176 8.75 -3.35 0.28
CA THR A 176 8.26 -3.07 1.62
C THR A 176 9.26 -3.56 2.65
N ILE A 177 9.59 -2.70 3.62
CA ILE A 177 10.42 -3.05 4.77
C ILE A 177 9.47 -3.26 5.94
N THR A 178 9.60 -4.40 6.60
CA THR A 178 8.75 -4.77 7.74
C THR A 178 9.62 -4.97 8.98
N GLY A 179 9.19 -4.42 10.12
CA GLY A 179 9.93 -4.45 11.38
C GLY A 179 10.98 -3.34 11.48
N GLY A 180 12.01 -3.56 12.31
CA GLY A 180 13.05 -2.57 12.59
C GLY A 180 12.71 -1.62 13.74
N LEU A 181 13.56 -0.61 13.92
CA LEU A 181 13.36 0.54 14.80
C LEU A 181 13.34 1.82 13.97
N GLU A 182 12.16 2.41 13.83
CA GLU A 182 12.04 3.73 13.24
C GLU A 182 12.70 4.79 14.12
N ARG A 183 13.31 5.78 13.49
CA ARG A 183 13.94 6.88 14.23
C ARG A 183 12.87 7.85 14.72
N GLU A 184 12.46 7.69 15.96
CA GLU A 184 11.63 8.66 16.67
C GLU A 184 12.47 9.60 17.56
N VAL A 185 12.00 10.85 17.69
CA VAL A 185 12.53 11.79 18.69
C VAL A 185 11.52 11.86 19.82
N LYS A 186 11.77 11.10 20.88
CA LYS A 186 10.91 11.09 22.07
C LYS A 186 11.29 12.24 23.01
N VAL A 187 10.34 13.14 23.25
CA VAL A 187 10.50 14.24 24.21
C VAL A 187 9.81 13.83 25.53
N GLU A 188 10.61 13.45 26.52
CA GLU A 188 10.11 13.10 27.85
C GLU A 188 10.17 14.31 28.78
N GLY A 189 9.01 14.80 29.21
CA GLY A 189 8.90 15.89 30.18
C GLY A 189 8.94 15.37 31.61
N ASP A 190 9.85 15.90 32.43
CA ASP A 190 9.88 15.65 33.88
C ASP A 190 8.74 16.42 34.57
N PRO A 191 7.74 15.73 35.17
CA PRO A 191 6.58 16.37 35.78
C PRO A 191 6.94 17.37 36.89
N VAL A 192 7.96 17.06 37.69
CA VAL A 192 8.38 17.90 38.82
C VAL A 192 9.01 19.19 38.32
N ARG A 193 9.78 19.13 37.24
CA ARG A 193 10.35 20.34 36.61
C ARG A 193 9.27 21.16 35.95
N LEU A 194 8.36 20.55 35.21
CA LEU A 194 7.24 21.24 34.56
C LEU A 194 6.40 22.03 35.59
N GLU A 195 6.10 21.42 36.74
CA GLU A 195 5.39 22.07 37.83
C GLU A 195 6.18 23.24 38.44
N ASN A 196 7.48 23.05 38.71
CA ASN A 196 8.34 24.10 39.25
C ASN A 196 8.48 25.32 38.31
N TYR A 197 8.42 25.10 37.00
CA TYR A 197 8.44 26.17 36.01
C TYR A 197 7.05 26.72 35.66
N GLY A 198 5.97 26.13 36.19
CA GLY A 198 4.60 26.51 35.87
C GLY A 198 4.20 26.26 34.40
N ILE A 199 4.87 25.32 33.73
CA ILE A 199 4.64 25.01 32.31
C ILE A 199 3.83 23.72 32.21
N THR A 200 2.77 23.72 31.41
CA THR A 200 1.97 22.51 31.15
C THR A 200 2.53 21.71 29.98
N LEU A 201 2.29 20.40 29.97
CA LEU A 201 2.69 19.55 28.84
C LEU A 201 2.05 20.00 27.51
N SER A 202 0.83 20.53 27.57
CA SER A 202 0.14 21.12 26.42
C SER A 202 0.87 22.34 25.86
N GLN A 203 1.41 23.21 26.71
CA GLN A 203 2.24 24.34 26.28
C GLN A 203 3.54 23.88 25.62
N VAL A 204 4.18 22.84 26.15
CA VAL A 204 5.38 22.24 25.52
C VAL A 204 5.06 21.71 24.12
N ASN A 205 3.96 20.96 23.98
CA ASN A 205 3.52 20.46 22.68
C ASN A 205 3.23 21.60 21.68
N GLN A 206 2.57 22.66 22.13
CA GLN A 206 2.28 23.81 21.28
C GLN A 206 3.56 24.51 20.81
N VAL A 207 4.54 24.71 21.70
CA VAL A 207 5.84 25.31 21.33
C VAL A 207 6.60 24.42 20.35
N LEU A 208 6.64 23.10 20.57
CA LEU A 208 7.30 22.17 19.65
C LEU A 208 6.65 22.18 18.26
N GLN A 209 5.31 22.24 18.19
CA GLN A 209 4.59 22.38 16.91
C GLN A 209 4.90 23.71 16.22
N MET A 210 5.07 24.79 17.01
CA MET A 210 5.43 26.10 16.49
C MET A 210 6.91 26.22 16.10
N GLU A 211 7.83 25.43 16.62
CA GLU A 211 9.23 25.49 16.18
C GLU A 211 9.51 24.57 14.98
N ASN A 212 8.67 23.54 14.76
CA ASN A 212 8.83 22.57 13.67
C ASN A 212 8.13 22.99 12.36
N PHE A 213 8.28 24.24 11.91
CA PHE A 213 7.83 24.67 10.57
C PHE A 213 8.95 25.29 9.74
N ASN A 214 8.92 25.06 8.43
CA ASN A 214 9.90 25.62 7.49
C ASN A 214 9.20 26.69 6.63
N TYR A 215 9.46 27.96 6.90
CA TYR A 215 8.83 29.06 6.15
C TYR A 215 9.72 29.50 4.97
N SER A 216 9.15 29.63 3.76
CA SER A 216 9.85 30.25 2.64
C SER A 216 9.68 31.76 2.71
N THR A 217 10.77 32.50 2.93
CA THR A 217 10.77 33.96 3.07
C THR A 217 10.59 34.68 1.71
N GLY A 218 10.36 33.95 0.63
CA GLY A 218 10.12 34.48 -0.71
C GLY A 218 11.40 34.72 -1.51
N LYS A 219 11.25 35.50 -2.60
CA LYS A 219 12.35 35.84 -3.52
C LYS A 219 12.80 37.27 -3.26
N VAL A 220 14.09 37.50 -3.11
CA VAL A 220 14.69 38.83 -3.13
C VAL A 220 15.32 39.03 -4.51
N SER A 221 14.85 40.02 -5.26
CA SER A 221 15.41 40.37 -6.57
C SER A 221 16.39 41.52 -6.40
N LEU A 222 17.67 41.27 -6.65
CA LEU A 222 18.72 42.28 -6.69
C LEU A 222 19.17 42.42 -8.14
N GLU A 223 18.92 43.59 -8.72
CA GLU A 223 19.19 43.92 -10.13
C GLU A 223 18.59 42.89 -11.11
N GLN A 224 19.41 42.05 -11.74
CA GLN A 224 18.99 40.99 -12.68
C GLN A 224 19.01 39.57 -12.07
N ARG A 225 19.26 39.42 -10.77
CA ARG A 225 19.36 38.11 -10.11
C ARG A 225 18.26 37.94 -9.06
N GLN A 226 17.55 36.82 -9.15
CA GLN A 226 16.60 36.40 -8.13
C GLN A 226 17.27 35.43 -7.16
N TYR A 227 17.27 35.79 -5.89
CA TYR A 227 17.74 34.95 -4.79
C TYR A 227 16.54 34.39 -4.05
N PHE A 228 16.53 33.07 -3.87
CA PHE A 228 15.59 32.40 -2.99
C PHE A 228 16.13 32.48 -1.57
N VAL A 229 15.45 33.22 -0.70
CA VAL A 229 15.84 33.32 0.71
C VAL A 229 15.04 32.27 1.47
N ARG A 230 15.74 31.34 2.09
CA ARG A 230 15.18 30.32 2.98
C ARG A 230 15.80 30.51 4.35
N THR A 231 14.97 30.70 5.37
CA THR A 231 15.39 30.57 6.76
C THR A 231 15.45 29.09 7.11
N LEU A 232 16.64 28.59 7.38
CA LEU A 232 16.84 27.27 8.00
C LEU A 232 16.98 27.52 9.50
N GLN A 233 15.96 27.19 10.28
CA GLN A 233 16.07 27.15 11.74
C GLN A 233 16.74 25.83 12.12
N GLN A 234 17.80 25.91 12.93
CA GLN A 234 18.51 24.76 13.52
C GLN A 234 17.82 24.34 14.81
#